data_AF-A0A098VRM9-F1
#
_entry.id   AF-A0A098VRM9-F1
#
_cell.length_a   1.000
_cell.length_b   1.000
_cell.length_c   1.000
_cell.angle_alpha   90.00
_cell.angle_beta   90.00
_cell.angle_gamma   90.00
#
_symmetry.space_group_name_H-M   'P 1'
#
loop_
_entity.id
_entity.type
_entity.pdbx_description
1 polymer ?
#
loop_
_entity_poly.entity_id
_entity_poly.type
_entity_poly.pdbx_seq_one_letter_code
_entity_poly.pdbx_strand_id
1 'polypeptide(L)'
;LNLSFPFRSFSSSSRLVDVVVIGGGHAGVEAATASARTGASTVLLTQRIDAVGELSCNPSFGGIGKGILMREIDALDGVSPKICGISYLFILDRSGIHFRVLNASRGPAVQGPRAQIDRLLYKKYMMDHLCGYPNLNIIEGAAKNLFFNGNAIAGVSYTHASNETLISAKSIVIATGTFLFGEIHIGDRSYPAGRMGESPSHGLSGSLFSAGFKLGRMRTGTPPRLLKSSINFSSLFQQEGD
;
A
#
# COMPACT_ATOMS: atom_id res chain seq x y z
N LEU A 1 22.38 4.17 -11.90
CA LEU A 1 22.67 4.03 -10.45
C LEU A 1 22.02 2.73 -9.98
N ASN A 2 22.82 1.67 -9.93
CA ASN A 2 22.38 0.32 -9.53
C ASN A 2 22.05 0.30 -8.05
N LEU A 3 20.76 0.22 -7.70
CA LEU A 3 20.29 -0.02 -6.33
C LEU A 3 20.28 -1.54 -6.09
N SER A 4 21.41 -2.08 -5.64
CA SER A 4 21.51 -3.44 -5.13
C SER A 4 20.94 -3.48 -3.71
N PHE A 5 19.68 -3.89 -3.57
CA PHE A 5 19.08 -4.22 -2.29
C PHE A 5 19.67 -5.54 -1.75
N PRO A 6 20.01 -5.65 -0.46
CA PRO A 6 20.54 -6.88 0.11
C PRO A 6 19.43 -7.94 0.19
N PHE A 7 19.34 -8.80 -0.82
CA PHE A 7 18.54 -10.01 -0.76
C PHE A 7 19.15 -10.97 0.26
N ARG A 8 18.59 -11.04 1.46
CA ARG A 8 18.83 -12.18 2.36
C ARG A 8 18.16 -13.40 1.74
N SER A 9 18.97 -14.35 1.27
CA SER A 9 18.46 -15.64 0.80
C SER A 9 17.85 -16.42 1.98
N PHE A 10 16.61 -16.87 1.81
CA PHE A 10 15.91 -17.65 2.82
C PHE A 10 16.19 -19.14 2.59
N SER A 11 16.66 -19.83 3.64
CA SER A 11 16.80 -21.30 3.61
C SER A 11 15.44 -21.96 3.88
N SER A 12 15.23 -23.12 3.25
CA SER A 12 13.97 -23.88 3.13
C SER A 12 13.48 -24.56 4.42
N SER A 13 13.49 -23.87 5.56
CA SER A 13 12.77 -24.31 6.76
C SER A 13 11.50 -23.47 6.91
N SER A 14 10.33 -24.11 6.97
CA SER A 14 9.02 -23.50 7.20
C SER A 14 8.96 -22.81 8.56
N ARG A 15 9.52 -21.59 8.65
CA ARG A 15 9.43 -20.78 9.87
C ARG A 15 8.01 -20.28 10.01
N LEU A 16 7.35 -20.73 11.08
CA LEU A 16 6.11 -20.16 11.56
C LEU A 16 6.33 -18.67 11.85
N VAL A 17 5.54 -17.81 11.22
CA VAL A 17 5.50 -16.37 11.52
C VAL A 17 4.23 -16.04 12.29
N ASP A 18 4.22 -14.91 12.99
CA ASP A 18 3.03 -14.50 13.74
C ASP A 18 1.99 -13.90 12.80
N VAL A 19 2.41 -13.00 11.90
CA VAL A 19 1.51 -12.26 11.01
C VAL A 19 2.03 -12.28 9.57
N VAL A 20 1.15 -12.62 8.63
CA VAL A 20 1.38 -12.37 7.20
C VAL A 20 0.42 -11.28 6.72
N VAL A 21 0.97 -10.21 6.17
CA VAL A 21 0.22 -9.14 5.53
C VAL A 21 0.30 -9.32 4.02
N ILE A 22 -0.85 -9.46 3.36
CA ILE A 22 -0.95 -9.69 1.93
C ILE A 22 -1.30 -8.38 1.22
N GLY A 23 -0.35 -7.85 0.46
CA GLY A 23 -0.48 -6.66 -0.38
C GLY A 23 0.30 -5.46 0.14
N GLY A 24 1.29 -4.99 -0.63
CA GLY A 24 2.14 -3.83 -0.30
C GLY A 24 1.50 -2.45 -0.54
N GLY A 25 0.17 -2.33 -0.49
CA GLY A 25 -0.51 -1.04 -0.59
C GLY A 25 -0.52 -0.26 0.73
N HIS A 26 -1.12 0.94 0.75
CA HIS A 26 -1.18 1.81 1.94
C HIS A 26 -1.70 1.11 3.21
N ALA A 27 -2.77 0.32 3.10
CA ALA A 27 -3.28 -0.43 4.25
C ALA A 27 -2.32 -1.54 4.71
N GLY A 28 -1.64 -2.20 3.77
CA GLY A 28 -0.71 -3.28 4.07
C GLY A 28 0.57 -2.80 4.72
N VAL A 29 1.12 -1.66 4.27
CA VAL A 29 2.32 -1.09 4.91
C VAL A 29 2.05 -0.64 6.35
N GLU A 30 0.89 -0.03 6.61
CA GLU A 30 0.50 0.32 7.99
C GLU A 30 0.25 -0.93 8.85
N ALA A 31 -0.43 -1.95 8.32
CA ALA A 31 -0.65 -3.20 9.05
C ALA A 31 0.65 -3.95 9.35
N ALA A 32 1.56 -4.03 8.38
CA ALA A 32 2.84 -4.70 8.54
C ALA A 32 3.73 -3.99 9.57
N THR A 33 3.79 -2.66 9.52
CA THR A 33 4.59 -1.87 10.47
C THR A 33 3.95 -1.81 11.85
N ALA A 34 2.62 -1.80 11.96
CA ALA A 34 1.94 -1.95 13.24
C ALA A 34 2.26 -3.29 13.90
N SER A 35 2.12 -4.40 13.16
CA SER A 35 2.47 -5.75 13.64
C SER A 35 3.95 -5.87 14.02
N ALA A 36 4.84 -5.31 13.20
CA ALA A 36 6.26 -5.29 13.50
C ALA A 36 6.57 -4.49 14.78
N ARG A 37 5.93 -3.33 14.99
CA ARG A 37 6.14 -2.52 16.21
C ARG A 37 5.72 -3.22 17.49
N THR A 38 4.73 -4.11 17.45
CA THR A 38 4.33 -4.91 18.62
C THR A 38 5.26 -6.08 18.91
N GLY A 39 6.35 -6.25 18.13
CA GLY A 39 7.32 -7.33 18.29
C GLY A 39 6.98 -8.62 17.56
N ALA A 40 5.88 -8.67 16.80
CA ALA A 40 5.45 -9.88 16.09
C ALA A 40 6.36 -10.17 14.89
N SER A 41 6.71 -11.43 14.66
CA SER A 41 7.40 -11.82 13.42
C SER A 41 6.45 -11.66 12.24
N THR A 42 6.75 -10.70 11.36
CA THR A 42 5.81 -10.23 10.34
C THR A 42 6.39 -10.43 8.94
N VAL A 43 5.57 -10.92 8.01
CA VAL A 43 5.90 -10.98 6.59
C VAL A 43 4.95 -10.08 5.81
N LEU A 44 5.48 -9.16 5.02
CA LEU A 44 4.74 -8.42 4.00
C LEU A 44 4.91 -9.12 2.65
N LEU A 45 3.86 -9.79 2.19
CA LEU A 45 3.82 -10.45 0.89
C LEU A 45 3.24 -9.50 -0.16
N THR A 46 4.00 -9.19 -1.21
CA THR A 46 3.59 -8.27 -2.28
C THR A 46 3.91 -8.84 -3.65
N GLN A 47 3.08 -8.57 -4.66
CA GLN A 47 3.33 -9.10 -6.01
C GLN A 47 4.62 -8.54 -6.63
N ARG A 48 4.93 -7.27 -6.32
CA ARG A 48 6.16 -6.60 -6.73
C ARG A 48 6.67 -5.75 -5.59
N ILE A 49 7.96 -5.87 -5.27
CA ILE A 49 8.62 -5.09 -4.23
C ILE A 49 8.73 -3.62 -4.66
N ASP A 50 9.02 -3.36 -5.93
CA ASP A 50 9.15 -2.01 -6.48
C ASP A 50 7.82 -1.23 -6.44
N ALA A 51 6.68 -1.89 -6.27
CA ALA A 51 5.35 -1.28 -6.23
C ALA A 51 4.82 -1.02 -4.81
N VAL A 52 5.62 -1.30 -3.77
CA VAL A 52 5.23 -1.04 -2.37
C VAL A 52 5.01 0.46 -2.17
N GLY A 53 3.87 0.82 -1.57
CA GLY A 53 3.49 2.23 -1.34
C GLY A 53 3.10 2.99 -2.63
N GLU A 54 2.82 2.32 -3.74
CA GLU A 54 2.47 3.00 -5.00
C GLU A 54 1.16 3.82 -4.90
N LEU A 55 1.24 5.11 -5.29
CA LEU A 55 0.14 6.06 -5.32
C LEU A 55 -0.65 5.99 -6.63
N SER A 56 -1.53 4.99 -6.78
CA SER A 56 -2.18 4.70 -8.07
C SER A 56 -3.13 5.79 -8.59
N CYS A 57 -3.78 6.53 -7.69
CA CYS A 57 -4.77 7.56 -8.04
C CYS A 57 -4.15 8.96 -7.95
N ASN A 58 -4.62 9.82 -7.05
CA ASN A 58 -4.13 11.17 -6.85
C ASN A 58 -2.78 11.16 -6.10
N PRO A 59 -1.74 11.89 -6.57
CA PRO A 59 -0.49 12.04 -5.81
C PRO A 59 -0.67 13.02 -4.64
N SER A 60 -1.59 12.72 -3.71
CA SER A 60 -1.85 13.58 -2.55
C SER A 60 -2.38 12.81 -1.36
N PHE A 61 -2.03 13.24 -0.16
CA PHE A 61 -2.63 12.79 1.09
C PHE A 61 -3.39 13.91 1.79
N GLY A 62 -4.33 13.53 2.65
CA GLY A 62 -5.15 14.47 3.39
C GLY A 62 -6.32 15.05 2.59
N GLY A 63 -6.80 16.21 3.03
CA GLY A 63 -8.08 16.81 2.66
C GLY A 63 -8.97 17.01 3.89
N ILE A 64 -10.25 17.39 3.71
CA ILE A 64 -11.14 17.72 4.82
C ILE A 64 -11.25 16.57 5.84
N GLY A 65 -11.79 15.41 5.43
CA GLY A 65 -11.86 14.23 6.32
C GLY A 65 -10.56 13.44 6.37
N LYS A 66 -9.91 13.26 5.22
CA LYS A 66 -8.67 12.46 5.13
C LYS A 66 -7.51 13.08 5.90
N GLY A 67 -7.48 14.40 6.06
CA GLY A 67 -6.43 15.09 6.82
C GLY A 67 -6.50 14.75 8.30
N ILE A 68 -7.71 14.64 8.86
CA ILE A 68 -7.94 14.21 10.24
C ILE A 68 -7.51 12.74 10.40
N LEU A 69 -7.94 11.85 9.51
CA LEU A 69 -7.53 10.44 9.53
C LEU A 69 -5.99 10.29 9.47
N MET A 70 -5.31 11.12 8.68
CA MET A 70 -3.85 11.11 8.64
C MET A 70 -3.22 11.53 9.98
N ARG A 71 -3.84 12.48 10.71
CA ARG A 71 -3.38 12.87 12.05
C ARG A 71 -3.65 11.80 13.09
N GLU A 72 -4.76 11.07 12.99
CA GLU A 72 -5.07 9.94 13.86
C GLU A 72 -4.10 8.78 13.64
N ILE A 73 -3.81 8.44 12.38
CA ILE A 73 -2.79 7.44 12.04
C ILE A 73 -1.42 7.85 12.59
N ASP A 74 -1.08 9.13 12.50
CA ASP A 74 0.17 9.67 13.05
C ASP A 74 0.23 9.59 14.57
N ALA A 75 -0.87 9.87 15.26
CA ALA A 75 -0.99 9.71 16.71
C ALA A 75 -0.82 8.26 17.17
N LEU A 76 -1.16 7.30 16.29
CA LEU A 76 -0.90 5.87 16.46
C LEU A 76 0.47 5.45 15.89
N ASP A 77 1.35 6.43 15.66
CA ASP A 77 2.74 6.28 15.22
C ASP A 77 2.87 5.62 13.83
N GLY A 78 1.83 5.71 13.00
CA GLY A 78 1.79 5.20 11.63
C GLY A 78 2.82 5.86 10.69
N VAL A 79 3.11 5.19 9.57
CA VAL A 79 4.29 5.49 8.75
C VAL A 79 3.98 6.47 7.61
N SER A 80 2.80 6.35 6.99
CA SER A 80 2.38 7.20 5.87
C SER A 80 2.35 8.69 6.22
N PRO A 81 1.81 9.14 7.37
CA PRO A 81 1.79 10.57 7.71
C PRO A 81 3.17 11.19 7.92
N LYS A 82 4.11 10.41 8.46
CA LYS A 82 5.52 10.81 8.66
C LYS A 82 6.21 11.03 7.31
N ILE A 83 6.12 10.05 6.40
CA ILE A 83 6.72 10.14 5.07
C ILE A 83 6.08 11.25 4.23
N CYS A 84 4.78 11.48 4.37
CA CYS A 84 4.09 12.58 3.66
C CYS A 84 4.51 13.96 4.17
N GLY A 85 5.14 14.05 5.34
CA GLY A 85 5.43 15.33 5.99
C GLY A 85 4.18 16.05 6.54
N ILE A 86 3.05 15.35 6.66
CA ILE A 86 1.83 15.88 7.30
C ILE A 86 2.02 15.94 8.83
N SER A 87 2.93 15.12 9.36
CA SER A 87 3.38 15.17 10.76
C SER A 87 4.63 16.03 10.94
N TYR A 88 4.72 16.68 12.10
CA TYR A 88 5.81 17.58 12.47
C TYR A 88 7.09 16.86 12.90
N LEU A 89 7.05 15.57 13.24
CA LEU A 89 8.11 14.94 14.03
C LEU A 89 9.33 14.48 13.21
N PHE A 90 9.22 14.32 11.88
CA PHE A 90 10.35 13.98 11.01
C PHE A 90 10.43 14.94 9.82
N ILE A 91 11.51 15.74 9.78
CA ILE A 91 11.71 16.80 8.76
C ILE A 91 12.57 16.29 7.58
N LEU A 92 13.40 15.26 7.78
CA LEU A 92 14.48 14.91 6.85
C LEU A 92 14.05 14.04 5.66
N ASP A 93 12.97 13.26 5.77
CA ASP A 93 12.53 12.29 4.74
C ASP A 93 11.07 12.52 4.32
N ARG A 94 10.77 13.75 3.86
CA ARG A 94 9.43 14.14 3.44
C ARG A 94 9.28 14.04 1.92
N SER A 95 8.17 13.43 1.51
CA SER A 95 7.76 13.32 0.10
C SER A 95 6.76 14.41 -0.31
N GLY A 96 6.29 15.23 0.63
CA GLY A 96 5.36 16.32 0.34
C GLY A 96 6.05 17.50 -0.35
N ILE A 97 5.47 17.98 -1.45
CA ILE A 97 6.00 19.07 -2.30
C ILE A 97 5.14 20.33 -2.25
N HIS A 98 3.92 20.24 -1.70
CA HIS A 98 2.98 21.35 -1.60
C HIS A 98 2.00 21.05 -0.47
N PHE A 99 1.81 21.97 0.46
CA PHE A 99 1.00 21.77 1.67
C PHE A 99 -0.05 22.87 1.78
N ARG A 100 -1.27 22.50 2.18
CA ARG A 100 -2.36 23.43 2.45
C ARG A 100 -3.29 22.95 3.56
N VAL A 101 -3.92 23.88 4.24
CA VAL A 101 -5.04 23.64 5.14
C VAL A 101 -6.34 24.01 4.41
N LEU A 102 -7.12 22.99 4.05
CA LEU A 102 -8.45 23.22 3.49
C LEU A 102 -9.36 23.80 4.57
N ASN A 103 -10.25 24.72 4.17
CA ASN A 103 -11.15 25.46 5.07
C ASN A 103 -10.43 26.28 6.16
N ALA A 104 -9.22 26.81 5.89
CA ALA A 104 -8.46 27.60 6.86
C ALA A 104 -9.22 28.80 7.46
N SER A 105 -10.12 29.43 6.69
CA SER A 105 -10.96 30.55 7.16
C SER A 105 -12.16 30.12 8.02
N ARG A 106 -12.40 28.82 8.17
CA ARG A 106 -13.46 28.25 9.02
C ARG A 106 -12.85 27.74 10.33
N GLY A 107 -13.72 27.43 11.29
CA GLY A 107 -13.29 26.95 12.61
C GLY A 107 -12.45 25.65 12.54
N PRO A 108 -11.59 25.39 13.53
CA PRO A 108 -10.65 24.25 13.53
C PRO A 108 -11.31 22.89 13.29
N ALA A 109 -12.56 22.70 13.72
CA ALA A 109 -13.29 21.44 13.58
C ALA A 109 -13.52 20.99 12.12
N VAL A 110 -13.44 21.90 11.15
CA VAL A 110 -13.66 21.61 9.72
C VAL A 110 -12.41 21.83 8.86
N GLN A 111 -11.27 22.11 9.49
CA GLN A 111 -9.99 22.28 8.82
C GLN A 111 -9.38 20.93 8.46
N GLY A 112 -8.80 20.82 7.27
CA GLY A 112 -8.25 19.57 6.76
C GLY A 112 -6.88 19.74 6.12
N PRO A 113 -5.78 19.28 6.75
CA PRO A 113 -4.46 19.35 6.14
C PRO A 113 -4.41 18.46 4.89
N ARG A 114 -3.77 18.97 3.84
CA ARG A 114 -3.59 18.29 2.56
C ARG A 114 -2.19 18.54 2.04
N ALA A 115 -1.57 17.49 1.50
CA ALA A 115 -0.26 17.58 0.86
C ALA A 115 -0.31 16.95 -0.54
N GLN A 116 0.32 17.59 -1.54
CA GLN A 116 0.72 16.93 -2.79
C GLN A 116 2.04 16.22 -2.55
N ILE A 117 2.17 15.00 -3.08
CA ILE A 117 3.27 14.09 -2.79
C ILE A 117 4.04 13.77 -4.06
N ASP A 118 5.38 13.85 -3.99
CA ASP A 118 6.26 13.25 -4.97
C ASP A 118 6.20 11.72 -4.86
N ARG A 119 5.75 11.07 -5.93
CA ARG A 119 5.54 9.61 -5.97
C ARG A 119 6.83 8.83 -5.79
N LEU A 120 7.94 9.32 -6.35
CA LEU A 120 9.23 8.62 -6.33
C LEU A 120 9.83 8.70 -4.93
N LEU A 121 9.81 9.89 -4.33
CA LEU A 121 10.27 10.09 -2.95
C LEU A 121 9.43 9.29 -1.96
N TYR A 122 8.10 9.29 -2.10
CA TYR A 122 7.21 8.54 -1.22
C TYR A 122 7.54 7.05 -1.22
N LYS A 123 7.69 6.45 -2.40
CA LYS A 123 8.03 5.02 -2.53
C LYS A 123 9.39 4.70 -1.95
N LYS A 124 10.40 5.55 -2.23
CA LYS A 124 11.75 5.39 -1.68
C LYS A 124 11.71 5.39 -0.16
N TYR A 125 11.18 6.45 0.44
CA TYR A 125 11.12 6.59 1.89
C TYR A 125 10.25 5.53 2.57
N MET A 126 9.18 5.07 1.91
CA MET A 126 8.39 3.94 2.39
C MET A 126 9.23 2.67 2.48
N MET A 127 9.97 2.34 1.41
CA MET A 127 10.84 1.16 1.42
C MET A 127 11.96 1.29 2.46
N ASP A 128 12.59 2.46 2.57
CA ASP A 128 13.64 2.73 3.56
C ASP A 128 13.10 2.53 4.99
N HIS A 129 11.89 3.03 5.28
CA HIS A 129 11.22 2.82 6.57
C HIS A 129 10.93 1.35 6.84
N LEU A 130 10.37 0.62 5.86
CA LEU A 130 10.03 -0.79 6.04
C LEU A 130 11.26 -1.66 6.29
N CYS A 131 12.37 -1.39 5.60
CA CYS A 131 13.65 -2.06 5.80
C CYS A 131 14.26 -1.81 7.20
N GLY A 132 13.86 -0.74 7.87
CA GLY A 132 14.31 -0.41 9.23
C GLY A 132 13.70 -1.30 10.33
N TYR A 133 12.64 -2.07 10.04
CA TYR A 133 11.99 -2.93 11.02
C TYR A 133 12.68 -4.32 11.09
N PRO A 134 13.31 -4.68 12.22
CA PRO A 134 14.12 -5.90 12.32
C PRO A 134 13.31 -7.21 12.22
N ASN A 135 12.02 -7.17 12.54
CA ASN A 135 11.10 -8.29 12.54
C ASN A 135 10.11 -8.28 11.37
N LEU A 136 10.32 -7.40 10.39
CA LEU A 136 9.53 -7.34 9.17
C LEU A 136 10.34 -7.85 7.98
N ASN A 137 9.86 -8.92 7.34
CA ASN A 137 10.42 -9.41 6.08
C ASN A 137 9.48 -9.09 4.92
N ILE A 138 10.03 -8.57 3.82
CA ILE A 138 9.26 -8.31 2.60
C ILE A 138 9.55 -9.43 1.61
N ILE A 139 8.51 -10.06 1.09
CA ILE A 139 8.61 -11.16 0.13
C ILE A 139 7.87 -10.78 -1.15
N GLU A 140 8.55 -10.93 -2.28
CA GLU A 140 7.92 -10.85 -3.59
C GLU A 140 7.19 -12.15 -3.92
N GLY A 141 5.91 -12.07 -4.28
CA GLY A 141 5.10 -13.22 -4.62
C GLY A 141 3.61 -12.93 -4.69
N ALA A 142 2.92 -13.70 -5.52
CA ALA A 142 1.47 -13.63 -5.65
C ALA A 142 0.81 -14.64 -4.70
N ALA A 143 0.06 -14.13 -3.71
CA ALA A 143 -0.73 -14.99 -2.82
C ALA A 143 -1.77 -15.81 -3.59
N LYS A 144 -1.85 -17.10 -3.26
CA LYS A 144 -2.68 -18.11 -3.93
C LYS A 144 -3.76 -18.62 -2.99
N ASN A 145 -3.42 -19.45 -2.00
CA ASN A 145 -4.41 -20.15 -1.18
C ASN A 145 -4.22 -19.85 0.30
N LEU A 146 -5.34 -19.70 1.02
CA LEU A 146 -5.35 -19.68 2.48
C LEU A 146 -5.54 -21.11 2.99
N PHE A 147 -4.78 -21.48 4.02
CA PHE A 147 -4.86 -22.79 4.66
C PHE A 147 -5.47 -22.66 6.05
N PHE A 148 -6.38 -23.56 6.38
CA PHE A 148 -7.10 -23.58 7.65
C PHE A 148 -6.91 -24.93 8.33
N ASN A 149 -6.82 -24.92 9.66
CA ASN A 149 -6.91 -26.11 10.51
C ASN A 149 -8.20 -25.99 11.32
N GLY A 150 -9.25 -26.69 10.90
CA GLY A 150 -10.62 -26.45 11.38
C GLY A 150 -11.06 -25.02 11.07
N ASN A 151 -11.45 -24.27 12.10
CA ASN A 151 -11.88 -22.87 11.95
C ASN A 151 -10.73 -21.85 12.14
N ALA A 152 -9.50 -22.31 12.38
CA ALA A 152 -8.35 -21.44 12.59
C ALA A 152 -7.51 -21.32 11.32
N ILE A 153 -7.00 -20.11 11.02
CA ILE A 153 -6.03 -19.92 9.94
C ILE A 153 -4.70 -20.58 10.31
N ALA A 154 -4.09 -21.25 9.34
CA ALA A 154 -2.81 -21.97 9.49
C ALA A 154 -1.70 -21.39 8.61
N GLY A 155 -2.04 -20.66 7.54
CA GLY A 155 -1.05 -20.04 6.67
C GLY A 155 -1.58 -19.63 5.31
N VAL A 156 -0.65 -19.23 4.43
CA VAL A 156 -0.92 -18.84 3.04
C VAL A 156 0.15 -19.39 2.12
N SER A 157 -0.24 -19.87 0.95
CA SER A 157 0.69 -20.14 -0.14
C SER A 157 0.81 -18.95 -1.07
N TYR A 158 1.99 -18.80 -1.65
CA TYR A 158 2.26 -17.82 -2.67
C TYR A 158 3.10 -18.43 -3.78
N THR A 159 3.00 -17.85 -4.97
CA THR A 159 3.84 -18.23 -6.12
C THR A 159 4.84 -17.13 -6.40
N HIS A 160 6.11 -17.51 -6.56
CA HIS A 160 7.18 -16.64 -7.05
C HIS A 160 8.03 -17.42 -8.05
N ALA A 161 8.28 -16.83 -9.24
CA ALA A 161 9.02 -17.50 -10.33
C ALA A 161 8.55 -18.95 -10.60
N SER A 162 7.23 -19.17 -10.66
CA SER A 162 6.57 -20.48 -10.85
C SER A 162 6.69 -21.49 -9.71
N ASN A 163 7.42 -21.18 -8.63
CA ASN A 163 7.48 -22.02 -7.45
C ASN A 163 6.41 -21.60 -6.44
N GLU A 164 5.59 -22.56 -6.00
CA GLU A 164 4.66 -22.34 -4.90
C GLU A 164 5.34 -22.64 -3.56
N THR A 165 5.20 -21.73 -2.61
CA THR A 165 5.77 -21.83 -1.27
C THR A 165 4.70 -21.55 -0.23
N LEU A 166 4.73 -22.29 0.87
CA LEU A 166 3.82 -22.13 1.99
C LEU A 166 4.48 -21.31 3.10
N ILE A 167 3.76 -20.33 3.63
CA ILE A 167 4.12 -19.61 4.86
C ILE A 167 3.09 -19.96 5.92
N SER A 168 3.54 -20.66 6.97
CA SER A 168 2.72 -20.92 8.15
C SER A 168 2.60 -19.64 8.98
N ALA A 169 1.38 -19.27 9.35
CA ALA A 169 1.11 -18.02 10.05
C ALA A 169 -0.03 -18.16 11.07
N LYS A 170 0.10 -17.50 12.22
CA LYS A 170 -0.97 -17.47 13.24
C LYS A 170 -2.09 -16.51 12.86
N SER A 171 -1.80 -15.48 12.07
CA SER A 171 -2.77 -14.47 11.64
C SER A 171 -2.41 -13.93 10.25
N ILE A 172 -3.44 -13.54 9.50
CA ILE A 172 -3.30 -13.02 8.14
C ILE A 172 -4.11 -11.74 7.99
N VAL A 173 -3.48 -10.69 7.46
CA VAL A 173 -4.15 -9.44 7.08
C VAL A 173 -4.22 -9.38 5.56
N ILE A 174 -5.43 -9.22 5.01
CA ILE A 174 -5.65 -9.15 3.56
C ILE A 174 -5.83 -7.68 3.15
N ALA A 175 -4.86 -7.13 2.45
CA ALA A 175 -4.81 -5.76 1.95
C ALA A 175 -4.55 -5.72 0.43
N THR A 176 -5.30 -6.53 -0.32
CA THR A 176 -5.10 -6.76 -1.77
C THR A 176 -5.45 -5.57 -2.66
N GLY A 177 -6.02 -4.49 -2.12
CA GLY A 177 -6.36 -3.30 -2.89
C GLY A 177 -7.27 -3.60 -4.08
N THR A 178 -6.91 -3.12 -5.27
CA THR A 178 -7.68 -3.31 -6.51
C THR A 178 -7.36 -4.62 -7.24
N PHE A 179 -6.56 -5.51 -6.66
CA PHE A 179 -6.03 -6.68 -7.37
C PHE A 179 -6.96 -7.90 -7.32
N LEU A 180 -7.75 -8.08 -6.25
CA LEU A 180 -8.61 -9.25 -6.09
C LEU A 180 -9.71 -9.27 -7.17
N PHE A 181 -9.64 -10.21 -8.11
CA PHE A 181 -10.49 -10.23 -9.32
C PHE A 181 -10.56 -8.87 -10.06
N GLY A 182 -9.44 -8.17 -10.09
CA GLY A 182 -9.31 -6.86 -10.74
C GLY A 182 -9.56 -6.93 -12.25
N GLU A 183 -10.26 -5.92 -12.76
CA GLU A 183 -10.53 -5.73 -14.18
C GLU A 183 -10.44 -4.23 -14.51
N ILE A 184 -9.80 -3.91 -15.62
CA ILE A 184 -9.71 -2.54 -16.13
C ILE A 184 -10.73 -2.37 -17.25
N HIS A 185 -11.39 -1.22 -17.27
CA HIS A 185 -12.35 -0.83 -18.29
C HIS A 185 -11.92 0.50 -18.93
N ILE A 186 -11.75 0.51 -20.25
CA ILE A 186 -11.39 1.69 -21.05
C ILE A 186 -12.35 1.74 -22.25
N GLY A 187 -13.35 2.62 -22.20
CA GLY A 187 -14.46 2.60 -23.15
C GLY A 187 -15.13 1.22 -23.13
N ASP A 188 -15.25 0.61 -24.31
CA ASP A 188 -15.85 -0.72 -24.48
C ASP A 188 -14.87 -1.89 -24.26
N ARG A 189 -13.58 -1.58 -24.02
CA ARG A 189 -12.57 -2.61 -23.77
C ARG A 189 -12.49 -2.91 -22.29
N SER A 190 -12.57 -4.18 -21.92
CA SER A 190 -12.22 -4.64 -20.58
C SER A 190 -11.22 -5.78 -20.62
N TYR A 191 -10.35 -5.83 -19.61
CA TYR A 191 -9.36 -6.89 -19.47
C TYR A 191 -8.94 -7.11 -18.01
N PRO A 192 -8.58 -8.34 -17.61
CA PRO A 192 -8.16 -8.65 -16.24
C PRO A 192 -6.86 -7.92 -15.88
N ALA A 193 -6.89 -7.10 -14.83
CA ALA A 193 -5.75 -6.34 -14.33
C ALA A 193 -6.06 -5.74 -12.96
N GLY A 194 -5.10 -5.77 -12.03
CA GLY A 194 -5.24 -5.07 -10.75
C GLY A 194 -4.98 -3.57 -10.88
N ARG A 195 -3.99 -3.22 -11.71
CA ARG A 195 -3.60 -1.86 -12.13
C ARG A 195 -3.08 -1.94 -13.55
N MET A 196 -2.95 -0.79 -14.22
CA MET A 196 -2.41 -0.74 -15.60
C MET A 196 -1.04 -1.43 -15.65
N GLY A 197 -0.92 -2.50 -16.43
CA GLY A 197 0.31 -3.28 -16.56
C GLY A 197 0.59 -4.29 -15.43
N GLU A 198 -0.34 -4.48 -14.49
CA GLU A 198 -0.18 -5.41 -13.36
C GLU A 198 -1.29 -6.47 -13.34
N SER A 199 -0.88 -7.74 -13.24
CA SER A 199 -1.78 -8.89 -13.23
C SER A 199 -2.74 -8.86 -12.03
N PRO A 200 -3.99 -9.33 -12.20
CA PRO A 200 -4.93 -9.48 -11.09
C PRO A 200 -4.55 -10.66 -10.20
N SER A 201 -5.13 -10.71 -8.99
CA SER A 201 -5.05 -11.86 -8.08
C SER A 201 -6.33 -12.69 -8.21
N HIS A 202 -6.18 -13.96 -8.60
CA HIS A 202 -7.28 -14.91 -8.78
C HIS A 202 -7.35 -16.01 -7.73
N GLY A 203 -6.25 -16.32 -7.03
CA GLY A 203 -6.23 -17.46 -6.10
C GLY A 203 -7.02 -17.20 -4.82
N LEU A 204 -6.76 -16.07 -4.15
CA LEU A 204 -7.26 -15.78 -2.81
C LEU A 204 -8.78 -15.76 -2.70
N SER A 205 -9.45 -15.31 -3.76
CA SER A 205 -10.89 -15.20 -3.78
C SER A 205 -11.58 -16.57 -3.68
N GLY A 206 -10.97 -17.62 -4.24
CA GLY A 206 -11.46 -18.99 -4.07
C GLY A 206 -11.40 -19.42 -2.61
N SER A 207 -10.29 -19.16 -1.91
CA SER A 207 -10.18 -19.46 -0.48
C SER A 207 -11.17 -18.67 0.38
N LEU A 208 -11.41 -17.39 0.06
CA LEU A 208 -12.41 -16.58 0.76
C LEU A 208 -13.83 -17.11 0.55
N PHE A 209 -14.16 -17.52 -0.67
CA PHE A 209 -15.45 -18.13 -0.98
C PHE A 209 -15.65 -19.44 -0.21
N SER A 210 -14.65 -20.33 -0.21
CA SER A 210 -14.68 -21.59 0.54
C SER A 210 -14.77 -21.38 2.06
N ALA A 211 -14.23 -20.27 2.57
CA ALA A 211 -14.37 -19.87 3.98
C ALA A 211 -15.73 -19.22 4.30
N GLY A 212 -16.66 -19.13 3.34
CA GLY A 212 -18.02 -18.64 3.54
C GLY A 212 -18.19 -17.12 3.37
N PHE A 213 -17.18 -16.39 2.89
CA PHE A 213 -17.31 -14.95 2.65
C PHE A 213 -18.10 -14.65 1.38
N LYS A 214 -18.94 -13.61 1.46
CA LYS A 214 -19.61 -13.02 0.29
C LYS A 214 -18.71 -11.97 -0.34
N LEU A 215 -18.40 -12.12 -1.62
CA LEU A 215 -17.58 -11.17 -2.38
C LEU A 215 -18.47 -10.29 -3.26
N GLY A 216 -18.27 -8.97 -3.18
CA GLY A 216 -18.89 -7.99 -4.06
C GLY A 216 -17.88 -7.39 -5.04
N ARG A 217 -18.36 -6.57 -5.99
CA ARG A 217 -17.51 -5.79 -6.90
C ARG A 217 -17.76 -4.30 -6.67
N MET A 218 -16.68 -3.53 -6.65
CA MET A 218 -16.70 -2.06 -6.63
C MET A 218 -15.86 -1.54 -7.79
N ARG A 219 -16.27 -0.42 -8.38
CA ARG A 219 -15.55 0.23 -9.47
C ARG A 219 -15.16 1.64 -9.08
N THR A 220 -13.94 2.02 -9.42
CA THR A 220 -13.40 3.38 -9.28
C THR A 220 -12.73 3.81 -10.57
N GLY A 221 -12.62 5.12 -10.79
CA GLY A 221 -11.95 5.70 -11.95
C GLY A 221 -10.68 6.46 -11.55
N THR A 222 -9.75 6.59 -12.49
CA THR A 222 -8.58 7.46 -12.38
C THR A 222 -8.49 8.31 -13.66
N PRO A 223 -8.12 9.60 -13.57
CA PRO A 223 -7.97 10.42 -14.76
C PRO A 223 -6.75 9.98 -15.60
N PRO A 224 -6.70 10.32 -16.90
CA PRO A 224 -5.51 10.11 -17.72
C PRO A 224 -4.31 10.86 -17.14
N ARG A 225 -3.11 10.40 -17.48
CA ARG A 225 -1.87 11.12 -17.15
C ARG A 225 -1.46 11.94 -18.37
N LEU A 226 -1.28 13.24 -18.18
CA LEU A 226 -0.96 14.19 -19.24
C LEU A 226 0.54 14.49 -19.25
N LEU A 227 1.11 14.68 -20.44
CA LEU A 227 2.49 15.10 -20.59
C LEU A 227 2.61 16.58 -20.20
N LYS A 228 3.49 16.92 -19.25
CA LYS A 228 3.62 18.30 -18.75
C LYS A 228 3.95 19.29 -19.87
N SER A 229 4.84 18.94 -20.79
CA SER A 229 5.26 19.81 -21.90
C SER A 229 4.18 20.05 -22.95
N SER A 230 3.08 19.27 -22.95
CA SER A 230 1.96 19.48 -23.88
C SER A 230 0.87 20.40 -23.32
N ILE A 231 1.04 20.96 -22.12
CA ILE A 231 0.06 21.82 -21.47
C ILE A 231 0.57 23.27 -21.52
N ASN A 232 -0.27 24.18 -22.02
CA ASN A 232 -0.01 25.61 -21.91
C ASN A 232 -0.45 26.13 -20.53
N PHE A 233 0.52 26.40 -19.65
CA PHE A 233 0.24 26.92 -18.31
C PHE A 233 0.07 28.44 -18.24
N SER A 234 0.39 29.20 -19.30
CA SER A 234 0.44 30.68 -19.22
C SER A 234 -0.92 31.34 -18.97
N SER A 235 -2.01 30.65 -19.32
CA SER A 235 -3.38 31.11 -19.13
C SER A 235 -4.05 30.53 -17.87
N LEU A 236 -3.32 29.74 -17.08
CA LEU A 236 -3.84 29.08 -15.89
C LEU A 236 -3.36 29.77 -14.62
N PHE A 237 -4.23 29.81 -13.62
CA PHE A 237 -3.87 30.31 -12.29
C PHE A 237 -3.08 29.25 -11.52
N GLN A 238 -1.86 29.59 -11.10
CA GLN A 238 -1.07 28.75 -10.19
C GLN A 238 -1.56 28.92 -8.76
N GLN A 239 -1.79 27.79 -8.08
CA GLN A 239 -2.18 27.79 -6.68
C GLN A 239 -1.00 27.40 -5.79
N GLU A 240 -0.47 28.38 -5.06
CA GLU A 240 0.62 28.19 -4.10
C GLU A 240 0.20 27.40 -2.86
N GLY A 241 1.20 26.91 -2.12
CA GLY A 241 1.02 26.33 -0.79
C GLY A 241 0.71 27.40 0.24
N ASP A 242 0.31 26.97 1.44
CA ASP A 242 0.14 27.86 2.61
C ASP A 242 1.45 27.98 3.40
#